data_AF-A0A094CNU3-F1
#
_entry.id   AF-A0A094CNU3-F1
#
_cell.length_a   1.000
_cell.length_b   1.000
_cell.length_c   1.000
_cell.angle_alpha   90.00
_cell.angle_beta   90.00
_cell.angle_gamma   90.00
#
_symmetry.space_group_name_H-M   'P 1'
#
loop_
_entity.id
_entity.type
_entity.pdbx_description
1 polymer ?
#
loop_
_entity_poly.entity_id
_entity_poly.type
_entity_poly.pdbx_seq_one_letter_code
_entity_poly.pdbx_strand_id
1 'polypeptide(L)'
;MSPILLALVQLLPIALCLITTQPAFTAAELSHEVVTFDKRAAAASASPLNRQLLGLSIEFCWITSYLGDLNQPNALSLRLLQNIQDLSGFPPRIRVGGNTQDVANYCDDCTQTLNNTFASNIEINTEAANVTFNKNLFRVLNENAPSEQEYTFGLNLGENNLLNTLAEFKAVRKHMNLSRITAYELGNEPDFYSTNRQFRPLSWDIFFYAQQTASFLTKITASLSKSEAKRFVGYMAGSFANSPVDQGSFSLGSLIKMGIKEVVNEIKIFSNHCYFGDVCTPEHAALVSLPVLLNHIHTIDTVQQFTLSIAAAKSVGAKFILGETNSAACHGLAGVSNSLGAALWMLDYSLTGATVGMDGLYFHNGVGFPYSAWQPIAVNGTAAHASGLYYGFLLFADLVSNLGRTPEISSISSLDSTGLAHYAVYSSSFNLQKLVILNLDYINGTNPRTYKTFDVSSEFGKHVTVKRLSGSSSIATQGLTWAGQTVDENGHLTGAEVIEKVTDGVVSIGSSEAVIIERAY
;
A
#
# COMPACT_ATOMS: atom_id res chain seq x y z
N MET A 1 25.95 -66.31 -3.83
CA MET A 1 24.91 -66.95 -4.65
C MET A 1 24.08 -65.83 -5.30
N SER A 2 24.43 -65.42 -6.52
CA SER A 2 23.43 -65.05 -7.55
C SER A 2 22.99 -66.36 -8.24
N PRO A 3 22.03 -66.40 -9.21
CA PRO A 3 21.30 -65.32 -9.90
C PRO A 3 19.77 -65.60 -10.04
N ILE A 4 18.95 -64.71 -10.62
CA ILE A 4 18.28 -64.82 -11.96
C ILE A 4 17.01 -63.91 -11.82
N LEU A 5 16.47 -63.15 -12.77
CA LEU A 5 16.84 -62.63 -14.09
C LEU A 5 15.71 -61.65 -14.51
N LEU A 6 16.08 -60.68 -15.35
CA LEU A 6 15.35 -59.65 -16.09
C LEU A 6 13.87 -59.88 -16.48
N ALA A 7 13.12 -58.77 -16.56
CA ALA A 7 12.48 -58.33 -17.81
C ALA A 7 12.14 -56.82 -17.80
N LEU A 8 12.75 -56.07 -18.73
CA LEU A 8 12.33 -54.73 -19.15
C LEU A 8 10.98 -54.81 -19.87
N VAL A 9 10.09 -53.84 -19.60
CA VAL A 9 9.05 -53.45 -20.56
C VAL A 9 9.14 -51.94 -20.77
N GLN A 10 9.56 -51.58 -21.98
CA GLN A 10 9.50 -50.23 -22.52
C GLN A 10 8.03 -49.84 -22.74
N LEU A 11 7.62 -48.66 -22.28
CA LEU A 11 6.40 -48.01 -22.75
C LEU A 11 6.81 -46.81 -23.60
N LEU A 12 6.59 -46.92 -24.91
CA LEU A 12 6.67 -45.83 -25.87
C LEU A 12 5.60 -44.77 -25.59
N PRO A 13 5.86 -43.48 -25.84
CA PRO A 13 4.82 -42.47 -25.93
C PRO A 13 4.11 -42.60 -27.28
N ILE A 14 2.83 -42.92 -27.27
CA ILE A 14 1.97 -42.82 -28.46
C ILE A 14 1.64 -41.34 -28.65
N ALA A 15 2.26 -40.73 -29.65
CA ALA A 15 1.87 -39.43 -30.18
C ALA A 15 0.53 -39.58 -30.92
N LEU A 16 -0.57 -39.13 -30.29
CA LEU A 16 -1.85 -39.00 -30.97
C LEU A 16 -1.93 -37.61 -31.60
N CYS A 17 -1.65 -37.55 -32.90
CA CYS A 17 -1.82 -36.36 -33.72
C CYS A 17 -3.32 -36.15 -33.98
N LEU A 18 -3.97 -35.29 -33.20
CA LEU A 18 -5.33 -34.82 -33.47
C LEU A 18 -5.25 -33.58 -34.36
N ILE A 19 -5.43 -33.78 -35.67
CA ILE A 19 -5.72 -32.71 -36.61
C ILE A 19 -7.17 -32.28 -36.37
N THR A 20 -7.37 -31.17 -35.66
CA THR A 20 -8.67 -30.48 -35.62
C THR A 20 -8.58 -29.27 -36.54
N THR A 21 -9.35 -29.28 -37.62
CA THR A 21 -9.57 -28.10 -38.47
C THR A 21 -10.24 -27.03 -37.63
N GLN A 22 -9.51 -25.96 -37.29
CA GLN A 22 -10.08 -24.81 -36.60
C GLN A 22 -11.03 -24.07 -37.55
N PRO A 23 -12.26 -23.71 -37.12
CA PRO A 23 -13.07 -22.76 -37.85
C PRO A 23 -12.34 -21.40 -37.83
N ALA A 24 -12.25 -20.76 -38.99
CA ALA A 24 -11.73 -19.40 -39.10
C ALA A 24 -12.67 -18.44 -38.36
N PHE A 25 -12.29 -18.05 -37.15
CA PHE A 25 -12.91 -16.93 -36.47
C PHE A 25 -12.34 -15.64 -37.05
N THR A 26 -13.19 -14.91 -37.78
CA THR A 26 -12.98 -13.48 -37.98
C THR A 26 -13.54 -12.81 -36.73
N ALA A 27 -12.67 -12.55 -35.74
CA ALA A 27 -13.05 -11.73 -34.60
C ALA A 27 -13.18 -10.27 -35.08
N ALA A 28 -14.41 -9.82 -35.27
CA ALA A 28 -14.69 -8.40 -35.19
C ALA A 28 -14.64 -8.02 -33.71
N GLU A 29 -13.47 -7.59 -33.21
CA GLU A 29 -13.39 -6.95 -31.89
C GLU A 29 -13.83 -5.48 -32.04
N LEU A 30 -15.11 -5.23 -31.80
CA LEU A 30 -15.60 -3.90 -31.48
C LEU A 30 -15.87 -3.87 -29.98
N SER A 31 -14.96 -3.26 -29.23
CA SER A 31 -15.09 -3.03 -27.80
C SER A 31 -15.82 -1.71 -27.57
N HIS A 32 -17.11 -1.75 -27.23
CA HIS A 32 -17.89 -0.57 -26.88
C HIS A 32 -18.81 -0.89 -25.70
N GLU A 33 -18.37 -0.47 -24.51
CA GLU A 33 -19.14 -0.59 -23.27
C GLU A 33 -19.82 0.74 -22.98
N VAL A 34 -21.12 0.74 -22.71
CA VAL A 34 -21.80 1.95 -22.23
C VAL A 34 -21.70 1.96 -20.71
N VAL A 35 -21.08 2.99 -20.14
CA VAL A 35 -20.98 3.12 -18.69
C VAL A 35 -22.30 3.62 -18.17
N THR A 36 -23.15 2.70 -17.71
CA THR A 36 -24.40 3.03 -17.03
C THR A 36 -24.42 2.44 -15.64
N PHE A 37 -24.82 3.25 -14.65
CA PHE A 37 -25.13 2.76 -13.32
C PHE A 37 -26.21 3.64 -12.69
N ASP A 38 -26.98 3.08 -11.76
CA ASP A 38 -27.93 3.88 -11.00
C ASP A 38 -27.14 4.79 -10.05
N LYS A 39 -26.94 6.05 -10.46
CA LYS A 39 -26.21 7.05 -9.66
C LYS A 39 -26.75 7.17 -8.24
N ARG A 40 -28.06 7.05 -8.04
CA ARG A 40 -28.65 7.18 -6.70
C ARG A 40 -28.37 5.94 -5.87
N ALA A 41 -28.51 4.75 -6.43
CA ALA A 41 -28.19 3.52 -5.73
C ALA A 41 -26.68 3.44 -5.42
N ALA A 42 -25.83 3.75 -6.40
CA ALA A 42 -24.38 3.75 -6.25
C ALA A 42 -23.91 4.77 -5.19
N ALA A 43 -24.49 5.97 -5.19
CA ALA A 43 -24.25 6.96 -4.14
C ALA A 43 -24.77 6.50 -2.77
N ALA A 44 -25.93 5.83 -2.70
CA ALA A 44 -26.47 5.31 -1.43
C ALA A 44 -25.64 4.17 -0.85
N SER A 45 -24.92 3.42 -1.68
CA SER A 45 -23.96 2.38 -1.28
C SER A 45 -22.51 2.88 -1.19
N ALA A 46 -22.26 4.16 -1.44
CA ALA A 46 -20.91 4.69 -1.47
C ALA A 46 -20.31 4.76 -0.05
N SER A 47 -19.01 4.48 0.03
CA SER A 47 -18.24 4.61 1.27
C SER A 47 -17.48 5.94 1.28
N PRO A 48 -17.22 6.54 2.45
CA PRO A 48 -16.35 7.72 2.54
C PRO A 48 -14.98 7.43 1.92
N LEU A 49 -14.53 8.28 1.00
CA LEU A 49 -13.19 8.20 0.42
C LEU A 49 -12.25 9.07 1.25
N ASN A 50 -11.33 8.44 1.98
CA ASN A 50 -10.26 9.18 2.62
C ASN A 50 -9.34 9.78 1.54
N ARG A 51 -9.21 11.11 1.54
CA ARG A 51 -8.34 11.81 0.58
C ARG A 51 -6.86 11.45 0.76
N GLN A 52 -6.45 10.98 1.94
CA GLN A 52 -5.12 10.40 2.23
C GLN A 52 -5.18 8.87 2.37
N LEU A 53 -5.98 8.18 1.54
CA LEU A 53 -6.09 6.71 1.57
C LEU A 53 -4.74 6.01 1.39
N LEU A 54 -3.95 6.46 0.41
CA LEU A 54 -2.63 5.88 0.15
C LEU A 54 -1.58 6.50 1.09
N GLY A 55 -0.93 5.63 1.87
CA GLY A 55 0.19 5.96 2.72
C GLY A 55 1.45 5.19 2.34
N LEU A 56 2.56 5.58 2.94
CA LEU A 56 3.84 4.88 2.87
C LEU A 56 4.12 4.23 4.22
N SER A 57 4.36 2.93 4.24
CA SER A 57 5.01 2.26 5.35
C SER A 57 6.50 2.21 5.04
N ILE A 58 7.36 2.74 5.90
CA ILE A 58 8.81 2.76 5.72
C ILE A 58 9.43 1.99 6.88
N GLU A 59 10.25 1.00 6.53
CA GLU A 59 11.06 0.24 7.47
C GLU A 59 11.89 1.20 8.34
N PHE A 60 11.82 1.05 9.66
CA PHE A 60 12.36 2.02 10.63
C PHE A 60 13.84 2.31 10.37
N CYS A 61 14.64 1.28 10.09
CA CYS A 61 16.06 1.41 9.79
C CYS A 61 16.35 2.23 8.51
N TRP A 62 15.38 2.39 7.61
CA TRP A 62 15.54 3.09 6.34
C TRP A 62 15.00 4.52 6.31
N ILE A 63 14.38 5.01 7.38
CA ILE A 63 13.72 6.32 7.37
C ILE A 63 14.67 7.49 7.05
N THR A 64 15.93 7.44 7.50
CA THR A 64 16.95 8.46 7.17
C THR A 64 17.51 8.30 5.76
N SER A 65 17.41 7.13 5.12
CA SER A 65 17.70 7.02 3.68
C SER A 65 16.62 7.73 2.87
N TYR A 66 15.37 7.64 3.29
CA TYR A 66 14.25 8.29 2.62
C TYR A 66 14.24 9.80 2.85
N LEU A 67 14.42 10.29 4.07
CA LEU A 67 14.32 11.72 4.38
C LEU A 67 15.68 12.44 4.43
N GLY A 68 16.79 11.71 4.39
CA GLY A 68 18.12 12.23 4.62
C GLY A 68 18.46 12.36 6.11
N ASP A 69 19.51 13.13 6.40
CA ASP A 69 19.99 13.40 7.75
C ASP A 69 19.92 14.90 8.06
N LEU A 70 20.34 15.31 9.26
CA LEU A 70 20.39 16.70 9.68
C LEU A 70 21.15 17.57 8.68
N ASN A 71 20.50 18.63 8.22
CA ASN A 71 21.03 19.58 7.24
C ASN A 71 21.43 18.93 5.90
N GLN A 72 21.01 17.69 5.65
CA GLN A 72 21.27 16.92 4.44
C GLN A 72 19.98 16.20 4.00
N PRO A 73 18.90 16.95 3.67
CA PRO A 73 17.65 16.35 3.24
C PRO A 73 17.84 15.54 1.95
N ASN A 74 17.11 14.44 1.81
CA ASN A 74 17.08 13.70 0.56
C ASN A 74 16.25 14.49 -0.48
N ALA A 75 16.93 15.15 -1.41
CA ALA A 75 16.30 16.03 -2.39
C ALA A 75 15.29 15.30 -3.29
N LEU A 76 15.60 14.07 -3.72
CA LEU A 76 14.69 13.27 -4.53
C LEU A 76 13.39 13.00 -3.76
N SER A 77 13.48 12.38 -2.58
CA SER A 77 12.29 12.04 -1.79
C SER A 77 11.47 13.27 -1.41
N LEU A 78 12.14 14.38 -1.05
CA LEU A 78 11.46 15.64 -0.75
C LEU A 78 10.66 16.13 -1.95
N ARG A 79 11.25 16.12 -3.17
CA ARG A 79 10.55 16.52 -4.39
C ARG A 79 9.41 15.57 -4.75
N LEU A 80 9.60 14.26 -4.61
CA LEU A 80 8.57 13.25 -4.85
C LEU A 80 7.35 13.44 -3.94
N LEU A 81 7.57 13.62 -2.64
CA LEU A 81 6.50 13.95 -1.69
C LEU A 81 5.84 15.30 -2.02
N GLN A 82 6.63 16.29 -2.44
CA GLN A 82 6.10 17.61 -2.81
C GLN A 82 5.22 17.54 -4.06
N ASN A 83 5.54 16.74 -5.08
CA ASN A 83 4.65 16.56 -6.24
C ASN A 83 3.26 16.08 -5.82
N ILE A 84 3.18 15.10 -4.91
CA ILE A 84 1.90 14.56 -4.44
C ILE A 84 1.13 15.62 -3.65
N GLN A 85 1.82 16.40 -2.81
CA GLN A 85 1.23 17.52 -2.09
C GLN A 85 0.74 18.62 -3.06
N ASP A 86 1.50 18.95 -4.10
CA ASP A 86 1.13 19.96 -5.09
C ASP A 86 -0.15 19.56 -5.85
N LEU A 87 -0.35 18.27 -6.11
CA LEU A 87 -1.55 17.74 -6.78
C LEU A 87 -2.77 17.67 -5.86
N SER A 88 -2.62 17.13 -4.65
CA SER A 88 -3.77 16.77 -3.79
C SER A 88 -4.02 17.73 -2.62
N GLY A 89 -3.03 18.57 -2.30
CA GLY A 89 -3.00 19.45 -1.14
C GLY A 89 -2.34 18.84 0.12
N PHE A 90 -1.93 17.57 0.07
CA PHE A 90 -1.26 16.89 1.19
C PHE A 90 -0.30 15.79 0.66
N PRO A 91 0.80 15.49 1.36
CA PRO A 91 1.63 14.34 1.01
C PRO A 91 0.97 13.03 1.52
N PRO A 92 1.41 11.86 1.04
CA PRO A 92 0.99 10.58 1.63
C PRO A 92 1.46 10.52 3.08
N ARG A 93 0.66 9.93 3.97
CA ARG A 93 1.06 9.73 5.38
C ARG A 93 2.19 8.70 5.44
N ILE A 94 3.14 8.89 6.35
CA ILE A 94 4.27 7.96 6.53
C ILE A 94 4.11 7.20 7.85
N ARG A 95 4.00 5.88 7.80
CA ARG A 95 4.17 5.00 8.95
C ARG A 95 5.64 4.59 9.04
N VAL A 96 6.32 4.97 10.12
CA VAL A 96 7.71 4.57 10.40
C VAL A 96 7.63 3.36 11.32
N GLY A 97 7.96 2.17 10.82
CA GLY A 97 7.72 0.93 11.55
C GLY A 97 8.41 -0.27 10.92
N GLY A 98 7.68 -1.35 10.66
CA GLY A 98 8.23 -2.58 10.13
C GLY A 98 9.00 -3.36 11.19
N ASN A 99 9.78 -4.33 10.75
CA ASN A 99 10.43 -5.30 11.63
C ASN A 99 11.45 -4.66 12.56
N THR A 100 12.16 -3.69 12.02
CA THR A 100 13.25 -2.98 12.68
C THR A 100 12.75 -2.02 13.76
N GLN A 101 11.45 -1.72 13.84
CA GLN A 101 10.88 -0.98 14.97
C GLN A 101 11.02 -1.78 16.29
N ASP A 102 10.91 -3.11 16.20
CA ASP A 102 10.91 -4.00 17.38
C ASP A 102 12.31 -4.34 17.89
N VAL A 103 13.34 -3.79 17.25
CA VAL A 103 14.73 -3.79 17.70
C VAL A 103 15.33 -2.37 17.76
N ALA A 104 14.45 -1.35 17.72
CA ALA A 104 14.85 0.04 17.85
C ALA A 104 15.00 0.44 19.32
N ASN A 105 16.04 1.23 19.62
CA ASN A 105 16.37 1.69 20.96
C ASN A 105 16.69 3.17 20.96
N TYR A 106 16.01 3.93 21.84
CA TYR A 106 16.28 5.36 21.98
C TYR A 106 17.54 5.62 22.80
N CYS A 107 18.40 6.48 22.28
CA CYS A 107 19.66 6.88 22.90
C CYS A 107 19.90 8.38 22.67
N ASP A 108 19.60 9.24 23.66
CA ASP A 108 19.65 10.70 23.50
C ASP A 108 21.05 11.24 23.15
N ASP A 109 22.09 10.58 23.65
CA ASP A 109 23.50 10.97 23.55
C ASP A 109 24.29 10.16 22.51
N CYS A 110 23.61 9.30 21.73
CA CYS A 110 24.26 8.59 20.63
C CYS A 110 24.71 9.58 19.55
N THR A 111 25.83 9.28 18.88
CA THR A 111 26.48 10.20 17.95
C THR A 111 25.78 10.29 16.60
N GLN A 112 25.21 9.18 16.13
CA GLN A 112 24.51 9.10 14.85
C GLN A 112 23.01 9.30 15.04
N THR A 113 22.37 9.99 14.09
CA THR A 113 20.91 10.22 14.08
C THR A 113 20.14 8.90 14.12
N LEU A 114 20.55 7.96 13.27
CA LEU A 114 20.05 6.59 13.17
C LEU A 114 21.24 5.70 12.86
N ASN A 115 21.46 4.65 13.65
CA ASN A 115 22.52 3.67 13.45
C ASN A 115 21.94 2.26 13.39
N ASN A 116 22.29 1.55 12.32
CA ASN A 116 21.74 0.25 11.96
C ASN A 116 22.86 -0.80 12.00
N THR A 117 22.66 -1.87 12.76
CA THR A 117 23.56 -3.03 12.76
C THR A 117 22.88 -4.19 12.05
N PHE A 118 23.47 -4.68 10.97
CA PHE A 118 22.97 -5.82 10.20
C PHE A 118 23.66 -7.11 10.66
N ALA A 119 22.93 -8.24 10.71
CA ALA A 119 23.48 -9.53 11.15
C ALA A 119 24.51 -10.12 10.16
N SER A 120 24.46 -9.69 8.90
CA SER A 120 25.41 -10.03 7.83
C SER A 120 25.58 -8.84 6.88
N ASN A 121 26.30 -9.01 5.76
CA ASN A 121 26.34 -7.99 4.71
C ASN A 121 24.92 -7.61 4.23
N ILE A 122 24.77 -6.33 3.88
CA ILE A 122 23.50 -5.73 3.43
C ILE A 122 22.93 -6.35 2.15
N GLU A 123 23.78 -7.01 1.35
CA GLU A 123 23.37 -7.70 0.13
C GLU A 123 22.47 -8.94 0.39
N ILE A 124 22.47 -9.45 1.63
CA ILE A 124 21.66 -10.62 2.04
C ILE A 124 20.58 -10.21 3.05
N ASN A 125 20.88 -9.29 3.97
CA ASN A 125 19.96 -8.80 5.00
C ASN A 125 19.76 -7.30 4.86
N THR A 126 18.60 -6.92 4.36
CA THR A 126 18.18 -5.54 4.14
C THR A 126 17.41 -4.95 5.33
N GLU A 127 17.20 -5.73 6.39
CA GLU A 127 16.62 -5.30 7.66
C GLU A 127 17.68 -5.38 8.77
N ALA A 128 17.75 -4.35 9.61
CA ALA A 128 18.72 -4.28 10.69
C ALA A 128 18.36 -5.24 11.84
N ALA A 129 19.36 -5.91 12.40
CA ALA A 129 19.22 -6.74 13.59
C ALA A 129 19.17 -5.92 14.89
N ASN A 130 19.70 -4.69 14.87
CA ASN A 130 19.62 -3.73 15.96
C ASN A 130 19.61 -2.31 15.39
N VAL A 131 18.76 -1.44 15.94
CA VAL A 131 18.65 -0.03 15.57
C VAL A 131 18.80 0.83 16.82
N THR A 132 19.64 1.86 16.73
CA THR A 132 19.73 2.92 17.75
C THR A 132 19.47 4.27 17.11
N PHE A 133 18.74 5.15 17.79
CA PHE A 133 18.42 6.47 17.27
C PHE A 133 18.35 7.51 18.38
N ASN A 134 18.56 8.77 18.01
CA ASN A 134 18.60 9.87 18.97
C ASN A 134 17.59 10.98 18.62
N LYS A 135 17.61 12.07 19.40
CA LYS A 135 16.74 13.25 19.21
C LYS A 135 16.78 13.88 17.81
N ASN A 136 17.87 13.68 17.06
CA ASN A 136 18.02 14.25 15.73
C ASN A 136 17.07 13.60 14.72
N LEU A 137 16.63 12.35 14.95
CA LEU A 137 15.66 11.71 14.06
C LEU A 137 14.37 12.54 14.00
N PHE A 138 13.89 13.03 15.15
CA PHE A 138 12.68 13.87 15.19
C PHE A 138 12.88 15.23 14.52
N ARG A 139 14.10 15.75 14.50
CA ARG A 139 14.43 16.94 13.72
C ARG A 139 14.39 16.65 12.23
N VAL A 140 14.95 15.53 11.77
CA VAL A 140 14.80 15.06 10.38
C VAL A 140 13.31 14.92 10.01
N LEU A 141 12.52 14.27 10.85
CA LEU A 141 11.07 14.13 10.66
C LEU A 141 10.32 15.46 10.71
N ASN A 142 10.89 16.53 11.29
CA ASN A 142 10.32 17.88 11.29
C ASN A 142 10.74 18.68 10.05
N GLU A 143 11.99 18.57 9.64
CA GLU A 143 12.64 19.55 8.75
C GLU A 143 12.81 19.03 7.31
N ASN A 144 12.86 17.70 7.09
CA ASN A 144 13.23 17.12 5.80
C ASN A 144 12.05 16.55 4.99
N ALA A 145 10.82 16.97 5.28
CA ALA A 145 9.61 16.56 4.56
C ALA A 145 8.65 17.75 4.36
N PRO A 146 7.72 17.69 3.38
CA PRO A 146 6.78 18.79 3.11
C PRO A 146 5.99 19.23 4.33
N SER A 147 5.58 20.50 4.42
CA SER A 147 5.00 21.09 5.64
C SER A 147 3.83 20.29 6.22
N GLU A 148 2.98 19.73 5.35
CA GLU A 148 1.78 18.96 5.71
C GLU A 148 2.07 17.47 5.95
N GLN A 149 3.34 17.05 6.00
CA GLN A 149 3.69 15.66 6.26
C GLN A 149 3.23 15.23 7.65
N GLU A 150 2.55 14.09 7.67
CA GLU A 150 2.07 13.43 8.88
C GLU A 150 2.68 12.03 9.01
N TYR A 151 2.82 11.58 10.26
CA TYR A 151 3.50 10.35 10.63
C TYR A 151 2.72 9.50 11.64
N THR A 152 2.66 8.20 11.39
CA THR A 152 2.48 7.21 12.45
C THR A 152 3.86 6.74 12.89
N PHE A 153 4.18 6.86 14.18
CA PHE A 153 5.50 6.51 14.71
C PHE A 153 5.45 5.19 15.47
N GLY A 154 6.25 4.22 15.05
CA GLY A 154 6.42 2.92 15.69
C GLY A 154 7.17 2.99 17.02
N LEU A 155 6.70 2.21 17.99
CA LEU A 155 7.27 2.05 19.32
C LEU A 155 7.62 0.57 19.53
N ASN A 156 8.80 0.31 20.08
CA ASN A 156 9.30 -1.04 20.25
C ASN A 156 8.49 -1.83 21.29
N LEU A 157 7.89 -2.94 20.86
CA LEU A 157 7.29 -3.95 21.74
C LEU A 157 8.09 -5.25 21.77
N GLY A 158 8.78 -5.58 20.67
CA GLY A 158 9.55 -6.81 20.49
C GLY A 158 10.49 -7.12 21.64
N GLU A 159 11.29 -6.14 22.08
CA GLU A 159 12.24 -6.32 23.18
C GLU A 159 11.61 -6.52 24.57
N ASN A 160 10.29 -6.36 24.70
CA ASN A 160 9.57 -6.42 25.98
C ASN A 160 10.17 -5.47 27.05
N ASN A 161 10.62 -4.30 26.61
CA ASN A 161 11.29 -3.33 27.46
C ASN A 161 10.47 -2.03 27.56
N LEU A 162 9.56 -1.96 28.53
CA LEU A 162 8.72 -0.78 28.76
C LEU A 162 9.53 0.51 28.96
N LEU A 163 10.72 0.44 29.56
CA LEU A 163 11.53 1.64 29.80
C LEU A 163 12.06 2.20 28.47
N ASN A 164 12.46 1.34 27.53
CA ASN A 164 12.82 1.77 26.18
C ASN A 164 11.61 2.37 25.46
N THR A 165 10.48 1.65 25.38
CA THR A 165 9.25 2.15 24.74
C THR A 165 8.80 3.51 25.30
N LEU A 166 8.90 3.68 26.63
CA LEU A 166 8.56 4.94 27.29
C LEU A 166 9.57 6.06 26.96
N ALA A 167 10.86 5.73 26.79
CA ALA A 167 11.90 6.67 26.39
C ALA A 167 11.66 7.16 24.95
N GLU A 168 11.37 6.25 24.01
CA GLU A 168 11.01 6.56 22.62
C GLU A 168 9.80 7.49 22.57
N PHE A 169 8.71 7.13 23.27
CA PHE A 169 7.51 7.95 23.36
C PHE A 169 7.80 9.36 23.88
N LYS A 170 8.52 9.47 25.00
CA LYS A 170 8.91 10.76 25.59
C LYS A 170 9.79 11.57 24.65
N ALA A 171 10.65 10.93 23.87
CA ALA A 171 11.51 11.60 22.93
C ALA A 171 10.72 12.20 21.75
N VAL A 172 9.77 11.45 21.16
CA VAL A 172 8.82 11.99 20.16
C VAL A 172 8.11 13.22 20.74
N ARG A 173 7.54 13.07 21.95
CA ARG A 173 6.81 14.14 22.65
C ARG A 173 7.64 15.41 22.87
N LYS A 174 8.94 15.26 23.11
CA LYS A 174 9.87 16.35 23.42
C LYS A 174 10.43 17.03 22.17
N HIS A 175 10.68 16.28 21.10
CA HIS A 175 11.48 16.75 19.96
C HIS A 175 10.71 16.87 18.64
N MET A 176 9.55 16.22 18.50
CA MET A 176 8.76 16.26 17.28
C MET A 176 7.70 17.38 17.32
N ASN A 177 7.37 17.96 16.17
CA ASN A 177 6.15 18.74 16.04
C ASN A 177 4.94 17.78 16.08
N LEU A 178 4.18 17.85 17.16
CA LEU A 178 3.17 16.86 17.49
C LEU A 178 1.89 17.00 16.66
N SER A 179 1.72 18.12 15.95
CA SER A 179 0.66 18.23 14.94
C SER A 179 0.91 17.31 13.75
N ARG A 180 2.14 16.81 13.57
CA ARG A 180 2.52 15.87 12.51
C ARG A 180 2.40 14.42 12.93
N ILE A 181 2.01 14.10 14.17
CA ILE A 181 1.79 12.71 14.59
C ILE A 181 0.32 12.36 14.43
N THR A 182 0.02 11.29 13.69
CA THR A 182 -1.34 10.76 13.54
C THR A 182 -1.64 9.65 14.52
N ALA A 183 -0.64 8.85 14.89
CA ALA A 183 -0.75 7.79 15.88
C ALA A 183 0.63 7.34 16.36
N TYR A 184 0.65 6.67 17.50
CA TYR A 184 1.78 5.85 17.95
C TYR A 184 1.41 4.37 17.77
N GLU A 185 2.21 3.63 17.03
CA GLU A 185 2.04 2.18 16.85
C GLU A 185 2.86 1.44 17.91
N LEU A 186 2.32 0.40 18.54
CA LEU A 186 3.07 -0.42 19.49
C LEU A 186 3.31 -1.82 18.91
N GLY A 187 4.55 -2.06 18.47
CA GLY A 187 5.00 -3.32 17.90
C GLY A 187 4.63 -3.53 16.43
N ASN A 188 5.34 -4.47 15.79
CA ASN A 188 5.11 -4.94 14.43
C ASN A 188 4.77 -6.43 14.43
N GLU A 189 3.71 -6.85 13.72
CA GLU A 189 3.42 -8.28 13.49
C GLU A 189 3.50 -9.14 14.77
N PRO A 190 2.84 -8.74 15.87
CA PRO A 190 2.95 -9.44 17.14
C PRO A 190 2.42 -10.88 17.08
N ASP A 191 1.61 -11.23 16.09
CA ASP A 191 1.18 -12.60 15.79
C ASP A 191 2.32 -13.50 15.29
N PHE A 192 3.46 -12.92 14.87
CA PHE A 192 4.68 -13.63 14.51
C PHE A 192 5.75 -13.66 15.62
N TYR A 193 5.47 -13.12 16.81
CA TYR A 193 6.46 -13.03 17.89
C TYR A 193 6.96 -14.37 18.43
N SER A 194 6.15 -15.43 18.38
CA SER A 194 6.57 -16.75 18.85
C SER A 194 7.21 -17.64 17.79
N THR A 195 6.89 -17.39 16.52
CA THR A 195 7.30 -18.24 15.41
C THR A 195 8.47 -17.62 14.64
N ASN A 196 8.22 -16.54 13.90
CA ASN A 196 9.15 -15.98 12.94
C ASN A 196 10.15 -15.02 13.60
N ARG A 197 9.78 -14.37 14.70
CA ARG A 197 10.64 -13.39 15.41
C ARG A 197 11.31 -13.91 16.66
N GLN A 198 10.72 -14.93 17.30
CA GLN A 198 11.22 -15.51 18.55
C GLN A 198 11.36 -14.51 19.71
N PHE A 199 10.61 -13.40 19.69
CA PHE A 199 10.52 -12.45 20.80
C PHE A 199 9.72 -12.97 21.99
N ARG A 200 8.89 -14.00 21.78
CA ARG A 200 7.99 -14.58 22.79
C ARG A 200 8.04 -16.11 22.73
N PRO A 201 7.67 -16.83 23.80
CA PRO A 201 7.57 -18.29 23.78
C PRO A 201 6.43 -18.77 22.87
N LEU A 202 6.45 -20.06 22.50
CA LEU A 202 5.40 -20.70 21.67
C LEU A 202 3.98 -20.62 22.27
N SER A 203 3.85 -20.36 23.56
CA SER A 203 2.56 -20.14 24.22
C SER A 203 1.98 -18.74 23.98
N TRP A 204 2.65 -17.88 23.22
CA TRP A 204 2.17 -16.55 22.87
C TRP A 204 0.88 -16.65 22.05
N ASP A 205 -0.15 -15.94 22.51
CA ASP A 205 -1.46 -15.89 21.90
C ASP A 205 -2.06 -14.47 22.01
N ILE A 206 -3.29 -14.32 21.53
CA ILE A 206 -3.99 -13.04 21.56
C ILE A 206 -4.22 -12.52 22.97
N PHE A 207 -4.33 -13.40 23.97
CA PHE A 207 -4.55 -13.00 25.36
C PHE A 207 -3.29 -12.37 25.94
N PHE A 208 -2.13 -13.01 25.76
CA PHE A 208 -0.85 -12.44 26.17
C PHE A 208 -0.55 -11.13 25.44
N TYR A 209 -0.85 -11.06 24.14
CA TYR A 209 -0.74 -9.81 23.38
C TYR A 209 -1.63 -8.70 23.94
N ALA A 210 -2.92 -8.97 24.17
CA ALA A 210 -3.85 -7.99 24.71
C ALA A 210 -3.42 -7.49 26.10
N GLN A 211 -2.97 -8.41 26.97
CA GLN A 211 -2.50 -8.07 28.32
C GLN A 211 -1.23 -7.20 28.27
N GLN A 212 -0.26 -7.56 27.43
CA GLN A 212 0.99 -6.81 27.30
C GLN A 212 0.75 -5.42 26.70
N THR A 213 -0.04 -5.34 25.62
CA THR A 213 -0.43 -4.09 24.96
C THR A 213 -1.16 -3.16 25.93
N ALA A 214 -2.16 -3.68 26.66
CA ALA A 214 -2.87 -2.91 27.67
C ALA A 214 -1.93 -2.39 28.77
N SER A 215 -1.02 -3.23 29.26
CA SER A 215 -0.04 -2.87 30.30
C SER A 215 0.90 -1.76 29.83
N PHE A 216 1.46 -1.85 28.62
CA PHE A 216 2.37 -0.86 28.07
C PHE A 216 1.65 0.47 27.81
N LEU A 217 0.57 0.43 27.03
CA LEU A 217 -0.13 1.65 26.63
C LEU A 217 -0.74 2.40 27.82
N THR A 218 -1.28 1.68 28.82
CA THR A 218 -1.80 2.34 30.05
C THR A 218 -0.69 3.07 30.80
N LYS A 219 0.50 2.47 30.93
CA LYS A 219 1.64 3.10 31.63
C LYS A 219 2.23 4.26 30.84
N ILE A 220 2.25 4.17 29.51
CA ILE A 220 2.67 5.27 28.63
C ILE A 220 1.67 6.43 28.75
N THR A 221 0.37 6.17 28.65
CA THR A 221 -0.69 7.20 28.83
C THR A 221 -0.62 7.85 30.20
N ALA A 222 -0.38 7.08 31.26
CA ALA A 222 -0.24 7.60 32.63
C ALA A 222 0.97 8.53 32.82
N SER A 223 1.94 8.51 31.90
CA SER A 223 3.10 9.43 31.93
C SER A 223 2.79 10.84 31.42
N LEU A 224 1.62 11.03 30.77
CA LEU A 224 1.19 12.31 30.24
C LEU A 224 0.67 13.24 31.35
N SER A 225 1.02 14.53 31.27
CA SER A 225 0.32 15.55 32.06
C SER A 225 -1.14 15.70 31.60
N LYS A 226 -1.99 16.26 32.47
CA LYS A 226 -3.41 16.54 32.12
C LYS A 226 -3.56 17.38 30.84
N SER A 227 -2.64 18.31 30.58
CA SER A 227 -2.65 19.14 29.38
C SER A 227 -2.18 18.43 28.12
N GLU A 228 -1.33 17.42 28.26
CA GLU A 228 -0.88 16.60 27.13
C GLU A 228 -1.93 15.55 26.78
N ALA A 229 -2.54 14.90 27.77
CA ALA A 229 -3.61 13.93 27.58
C ALA A 229 -4.78 14.49 26.74
N LYS A 230 -5.15 15.77 26.94
CA LYS A 230 -6.20 16.44 26.16
C LYS A 230 -5.88 16.61 24.67
N ARG A 231 -4.60 16.61 24.30
CA ARG A 231 -4.11 16.81 22.93
C ARG A 231 -3.48 15.52 22.37
N PHE A 232 -3.69 14.40 23.06
CA PHE A 232 -3.09 13.14 22.68
C PHE A 232 -3.84 12.54 21.48
N VAL A 233 -3.09 12.25 20.42
CA VAL A 233 -3.63 11.79 19.13
C VAL A 233 -4.10 10.33 19.17
N GLY A 234 -3.53 9.54 20.09
CA GLY A 234 -3.92 8.16 20.32
C GLY A 234 -2.93 7.12 19.78
N TYR A 235 -3.33 5.85 19.88
CA TYR A 235 -2.54 4.70 19.48
C TYR A 235 -3.13 3.97 18.28
N MET A 236 -2.25 3.26 17.59
CA MET A 236 -2.54 2.19 16.67
C MET A 236 -2.17 0.85 17.31
N ALA A 237 -3.05 -0.14 17.19
CA ALA A 237 -2.85 -1.49 17.74
C ALA A 237 -3.20 -2.57 16.71
N GLY A 238 -2.82 -3.81 17.00
CA GLY A 238 -2.92 -4.93 16.07
C GLY A 238 -1.63 -5.07 15.28
N SER A 239 -1.64 -4.53 14.06
CA SER A 239 -0.57 -4.68 13.06
C SER A 239 -0.25 -6.15 12.79
N PHE A 240 -1.30 -6.99 12.72
CA PHE A 240 -1.17 -8.44 12.54
C PHE A 240 -0.88 -8.81 11.09
N ALA A 241 0.06 -9.73 10.90
CA ALA A 241 0.62 -10.14 9.61
C ALA A 241 -0.17 -11.24 8.89
N ASN A 242 -0.67 -12.23 9.65
CA ASN A 242 -1.39 -13.35 9.08
C ASN A 242 -2.63 -12.86 8.33
N SER A 243 -3.00 -13.54 7.25
CA SER A 243 -4.26 -13.25 6.58
C SER A 243 -5.44 -13.44 7.57
N PRO A 244 -6.50 -12.61 7.52
CA PRO A 244 -7.67 -12.78 8.39
C PRO A 244 -8.27 -14.19 8.41
N VAL A 245 -8.15 -14.95 7.31
CA VAL A 245 -8.63 -16.34 7.24
C VAL A 245 -7.75 -17.33 8.01
N ASP A 246 -6.48 -17.01 8.20
CA ASP A 246 -5.47 -17.85 8.88
C ASP A 246 -5.17 -17.38 10.31
N GLN A 247 -5.58 -16.16 10.66
CA GLN A 247 -5.37 -15.56 11.99
C GLN A 247 -6.00 -16.37 13.14
N GLY A 248 -7.06 -17.15 12.85
CA GLY A 248 -7.82 -17.86 13.87
C GLY A 248 -8.28 -16.91 15.00
N SER A 249 -7.92 -17.22 16.25
CA SER A 249 -8.23 -16.37 17.39
C SER A 249 -7.33 -15.15 17.52
N PHE A 250 -6.17 -15.11 16.85
CA PHE A 250 -5.23 -13.97 16.85
C PHE A 250 -5.66 -12.91 15.83
N SER A 251 -6.90 -12.43 15.98
CA SER A 251 -7.54 -11.47 15.07
C SER A 251 -7.97 -10.20 15.79
N LEU A 252 -8.17 -9.13 15.02
CA LEU A 252 -8.65 -7.85 15.55
C LEU A 252 -10.04 -8.00 16.21
N GLY A 253 -10.90 -8.84 15.64
CA GLY A 253 -12.21 -9.14 16.21
C GLY A 253 -12.12 -9.73 17.61
N SER A 254 -11.17 -10.66 17.85
CA SER A 254 -10.92 -11.21 19.19
C SER A 254 -10.35 -10.15 20.13
N LEU A 255 -9.33 -9.39 19.69
CA LEU A 255 -8.71 -8.34 20.48
C LEU A 255 -9.73 -7.31 20.99
N ILE A 256 -10.64 -6.88 20.11
CA ILE A 256 -11.69 -5.92 20.43
C ILE A 256 -12.72 -6.53 21.39
N LYS A 257 -13.18 -7.77 21.13
CA LYS A 257 -14.12 -8.48 22.03
C LYS A 257 -13.55 -8.71 23.43
N MET A 258 -12.23 -8.81 23.56
CA MET A 258 -11.53 -8.91 24.85
C MET A 258 -11.52 -7.61 25.67
N GLY A 259 -12.01 -6.51 25.10
CA GLY A 259 -12.16 -5.26 25.82
C GLY A 259 -10.93 -4.36 25.79
N ILE A 260 -10.03 -4.51 24.81
CA ILE A 260 -8.77 -3.74 24.77
C ILE A 260 -9.03 -2.23 24.78
N LYS A 261 -10.12 -1.78 24.17
CA LYS A 261 -10.43 -0.36 24.00
C LYS A 261 -11.11 0.25 25.23
N GLU A 262 -11.78 -0.58 26.02
CA GLU A 262 -12.32 -0.24 27.33
C GLU A 262 -11.18 -0.01 28.32
N VAL A 263 -10.08 -0.77 28.18
CA VAL A 263 -8.86 -0.57 29.00
C VAL A 263 -8.01 0.57 28.47
N VAL A 264 -7.85 0.70 27.14
CA VAL A 264 -7.04 1.73 26.48
C VAL A 264 -7.92 2.51 25.49
N ASN A 265 -8.65 3.50 26.01
CA ASN A 265 -9.59 4.31 25.23
C ASN A 265 -8.89 5.10 24.10
N GLU A 266 -7.59 5.33 24.26
CA GLU A 266 -6.73 6.09 23.35
C GLU A 266 -6.39 5.31 22.07
N ILE A 267 -6.68 4.00 21.98
CA ILE A 267 -6.59 3.28 20.69
C ILE A 267 -7.64 3.87 19.73
N LYS A 268 -7.17 4.49 18.65
CA LYS A 268 -8.01 5.11 17.60
C LYS A 268 -7.93 4.39 16.26
N ILE A 269 -6.94 3.52 16.08
CA ILE A 269 -6.69 2.80 14.83
C ILE A 269 -6.43 1.33 15.17
N PHE A 270 -7.08 0.43 14.44
CA PHE A 270 -6.68 -0.98 14.37
C PHE A 270 -6.09 -1.27 12.99
N SER A 271 -4.99 -2.02 12.99
CA SER A 271 -4.21 -2.31 11.79
C SER A 271 -4.12 -3.81 11.52
N ASN A 272 -4.23 -4.20 10.26
CA ASN A 272 -3.71 -5.47 9.74
C ASN A 272 -2.62 -5.19 8.71
N HIS A 273 -1.82 -6.19 8.37
CA HIS A 273 -0.97 -6.19 7.19
C HIS A 273 -1.52 -7.14 6.12
N CYS A 274 -1.07 -6.97 4.88
CA CYS A 274 -1.47 -7.84 3.78
C CYS A 274 -0.45 -7.83 2.65
N TYR A 275 -0.08 -8.99 2.13
CA TYR A 275 0.65 -9.12 0.88
C TYR A 275 -0.06 -10.13 -0.02
N PHE A 276 -0.13 -9.87 -1.33
CA PHE A 276 -0.81 -10.76 -2.29
C PHE A 276 -0.05 -12.07 -2.56
N GLY A 277 1.21 -12.14 -2.13
CA GLY A 277 2.05 -13.32 -2.14
C GLY A 277 3.35 -13.06 -1.37
N ASP A 278 4.36 -13.90 -1.57
CA ASP A 278 5.69 -13.68 -1.00
C ASP A 278 6.78 -14.25 -1.90
N VAL A 279 7.99 -13.74 -1.72
CA VAL A 279 9.21 -14.27 -2.35
C VAL A 279 10.19 -14.82 -1.33
N CYS A 280 9.69 -15.25 -0.16
CA CYS A 280 10.52 -15.72 0.94
C CYS A 280 11.19 -17.07 0.62
N THR A 281 10.65 -17.81 -0.36
CA THR A 281 11.25 -19.03 -0.93
C THR A 281 11.18 -19.00 -2.46
N PRO A 282 12.05 -19.74 -3.18
CA PRO A 282 11.95 -19.88 -4.63
C PRO A 282 10.61 -20.42 -5.11
N GLU A 283 10.00 -21.34 -4.36
CA GLU A 283 8.70 -21.93 -4.67
C GLU A 283 7.58 -20.89 -4.61
N HIS A 284 7.58 -20.03 -3.60
CA HIS A 284 6.59 -18.96 -3.48
C HIS A 284 6.82 -17.85 -4.50
N ALA A 285 8.09 -17.51 -4.78
CA ALA A 285 8.43 -16.53 -5.79
C ALA A 285 7.91 -16.90 -7.19
N ALA A 286 7.82 -18.19 -7.52
CA ALA A 286 7.25 -18.68 -8.78
C ALA A 286 5.73 -18.43 -8.90
N LEU A 287 5.02 -18.15 -7.80
CA LEU A 287 3.59 -17.85 -7.78
C LEU A 287 3.30 -16.34 -7.93
N VAL A 288 4.27 -15.48 -7.61
CA VAL A 288 4.15 -14.03 -7.72
C VAL A 288 4.25 -13.62 -9.19
N SER A 289 3.15 -13.10 -9.75
CA SER A 289 3.12 -12.73 -11.17
C SER A 289 2.12 -11.61 -11.48
N LEU A 290 2.36 -10.86 -12.54
CA LEU A 290 1.45 -9.79 -12.98
C LEU A 290 0.05 -10.29 -13.38
N PRO A 291 -0.14 -11.45 -14.04
CA PRO A 291 -1.47 -11.98 -14.29
C PRO A 291 -2.29 -12.24 -13.01
N VAL A 292 -1.64 -12.53 -11.87
CA VAL A 292 -2.31 -12.65 -10.57
C VAL A 292 -2.65 -11.27 -10.00
N LEU A 293 -1.70 -10.33 -10.02
CA LEU A 293 -1.93 -8.97 -9.51
C LEU A 293 -2.97 -8.18 -10.33
N LEU A 294 -3.02 -8.40 -11.64
CA LEU A 294 -3.95 -7.73 -12.55
C LEU A 294 -5.31 -8.43 -12.68
N ASN A 295 -5.61 -9.38 -11.79
CA ASN A 295 -6.91 -10.04 -11.72
C ASN A 295 -7.80 -9.33 -10.70
N HIS A 296 -8.76 -8.55 -11.18
CA HIS A 296 -9.67 -7.78 -10.32
C HIS A 296 -10.51 -8.66 -9.37
N ILE A 297 -10.89 -9.87 -9.79
CA ILE A 297 -11.63 -10.80 -8.93
C ILE A 297 -10.75 -11.24 -7.75
N HIS A 298 -9.45 -11.48 -8.00
CA HIS A 298 -8.50 -11.76 -6.92
C HIS A 298 -8.32 -10.58 -5.96
N THR A 299 -8.35 -9.34 -6.47
CA THR A 299 -8.39 -8.13 -5.64
C THR A 299 -9.61 -8.10 -4.74
N ILE A 300 -10.81 -8.33 -5.30
CA ILE A 300 -12.07 -8.37 -4.55
C ILE A 300 -11.99 -9.43 -3.45
N ASP A 301 -11.59 -10.66 -3.78
CA ASP A 301 -11.48 -11.76 -2.82
C ASP A 301 -10.47 -11.45 -1.70
N THR A 302 -9.38 -10.77 -2.02
CA THR A 302 -8.38 -10.35 -1.04
C THR A 302 -8.93 -9.29 -0.09
N VAL A 303 -9.61 -8.27 -0.62
CA VAL A 303 -10.20 -7.19 0.20
C VAL A 303 -11.34 -7.70 1.08
N GLN A 304 -12.17 -8.61 0.57
CA GLN A 304 -13.32 -9.15 1.31
C GLN A 304 -12.95 -9.81 2.63
N GLN A 305 -11.75 -10.40 2.72
CA GLN A 305 -11.23 -11.03 3.94
C GLN A 305 -11.15 -10.06 5.13
N PHE A 306 -11.02 -8.75 4.88
CA PHE A 306 -10.88 -7.74 5.92
C PHE A 306 -12.22 -7.14 6.39
N THR A 307 -13.35 -7.47 5.76
CA THR A 307 -14.66 -6.88 6.10
C THR A 307 -15.05 -7.07 7.57
N LEU A 308 -14.73 -8.22 8.17
CA LEU A 308 -14.96 -8.47 9.60
C LEU A 308 -14.03 -7.64 10.49
N SER A 309 -12.76 -7.47 10.11
CA SER A 309 -11.80 -6.61 10.82
C SER A 309 -12.23 -5.14 10.76
N ILE A 310 -12.68 -4.69 9.59
CA ILE A 310 -13.24 -3.34 9.37
C ILE A 310 -14.45 -3.15 10.29
N ALA A 311 -15.44 -4.04 10.22
CA ALA A 311 -16.65 -3.96 11.05
C ALA A 311 -16.31 -3.95 12.55
N ALA A 312 -15.37 -4.79 12.99
CA ALA A 312 -14.94 -4.84 14.38
C ALA A 312 -14.33 -3.50 14.83
N ALA A 313 -13.39 -2.92 14.07
CA ALA A 313 -12.81 -1.62 14.39
C ALA A 313 -13.85 -0.49 14.44
N LYS A 314 -14.73 -0.44 13.43
CA LYS A 314 -15.79 0.58 13.36
C LYS A 314 -16.81 0.45 14.49
N SER A 315 -17.11 -0.78 14.96
CA SER A 315 -18.07 -1.03 16.04
C SER A 315 -17.69 -0.33 17.36
N VAL A 316 -16.40 -0.04 17.55
CA VAL A 316 -15.87 0.66 18.72
C VAL A 316 -15.40 2.09 18.39
N GLY A 317 -15.82 2.63 17.24
CA GLY A 317 -15.49 3.99 16.80
C GLY A 317 -14.02 4.20 16.45
N ALA A 318 -13.28 3.13 16.12
CA ALA A 318 -11.91 3.20 15.66
C ALA A 318 -11.83 3.10 14.12
N LYS A 319 -10.74 3.59 13.56
CA LYS A 319 -10.39 3.41 12.15
C LYS A 319 -9.82 2.01 11.91
N PHE A 320 -9.99 1.51 10.70
CA PHE A 320 -9.29 0.33 10.20
C PHE A 320 -8.34 0.74 9.07
N ILE A 321 -7.07 0.35 9.18
CA ILE A 321 -6.11 0.52 8.09
C ILE A 321 -5.37 -0.77 7.80
N LEU A 322 -4.79 -0.85 6.61
CA LEU A 322 -3.66 -1.72 6.35
C LEU A 322 -2.37 -0.95 6.61
N GLY A 323 -1.79 -1.11 7.80
CA GLY A 323 -0.59 -0.36 8.25
C GLY A 323 0.70 -0.76 7.52
N GLU A 324 0.67 -1.90 6.85
CA GLU A 324 1.71 -2.37 5.96
C GLU A 324 1.12 -3.29 4.89
N THR A 325 1.38 -3.01 3.63
CA THR A 325 0.95 -3.87 2.54
C THR A 325 1.84 -3.72 1.32
N ASN A 326 1.94 -4.73 0.46
CA ASN A 326 2.48 -4.59 -0.88
C ASN A 326 2.19 -5.83 -1.75
N SER A 327 2.73 -5.87 -2.97
CA SER A 327 2.48 -6.93 -3.94
C SER A 327 2.94 -8.31 -3.47
N ALA A 328 4.11 -8.39 -2.82
CA ALA A 328 4.66 -9.64 -2.31
C ALA A 328 5.57 -9.38 -1.11
N ALA A 329 5.42 -10.15 -0.03
CA ALA A 329 6.28 -10.09 1.15
C ALA A 329 7.72 -10.53 0.81
N CYS A 330 8.65 -10.32 1.74
CA CYS A 330 10.10 -10.46 1.50
C CYS A 330 10.59 -9.53 0.38
N HIS A 331 10.17 -8.27 0.44
CA HIS A 331 10.66 -7.11 -0.34
C HIS A 331 10.20 -7.02 -1.81
N GLY A 332 9.48 -8.01 -2.30
CA GLY A 332 8.86 -8.01 -3.63
C GLY A 332 9.74 -8.60 -4.73
N LEU A 333 9.16 -8.76 -5.93
CA LEU A 333 9.79 -9.41 -7.07
C LEU A 333 10.13 -8.40 -8.16
N ALA A 334 11.41 -8.24 -8.50
CA ALA A 334 11.83 -7.38 -9.60
C ALA A 334 11.20 -7.82 -10.95
N GLY A 335 10.72 -6.86 -11.73
CA GLY A 335 9.97 -7.09 -12.97
C GLY A 335 8.46 -7.29 -12.77
N VAL A 336 8.02 -7.56 -11.53
CA VAL A 336 6.60 -7.61 -11.17
C VAL A 336 6.26 -6.41 -10.28
N SER A 337 6.89 -6.29 -9.12
CA SER A 337 6.58 -5.32 -8.09
C SER A 337 6.96 -3.87 -8.41
N ASN A 338 7.97 -3.65 -9.26
CA ASN A 338 8.40 -2.31 -9.69
C ASN A 338 7.77 -1.86 -11.03
N SER A 339 6.76 -2.56 -11.53
CA SER A 339 6.23 -2.38 -12.88
C SER A 339 4.98 -1.48 -12.94
N LEU A 340 4.57 -1.11 -14.16
CA LEU A 340 3.27 -0.49 -14.44
C LEU A 340 2.12 -1.36 -13.94
N GLY A 341 2.20 -2.68 -14.14
CA GLY A 341 1.17 -3.61 -13.70
C GLY A 341 0.98 -3.57 -12.17
N ALA A 342 2.06 -3.45 -11.41
CA ALA A 342 1.97 -3.24 -9.96
C ALA A 342 1.34 -1.88 -9.61
N ALA A 343 1.59 -0.81 -10.37
CA ALA A 343 0.93 0.48 -10.15
C ALA A 343 -0.60 0.40 -10.38
N LEU A 344 -1.03 -0.32 -11.41
CA LEU A 344 -2.44 -0.55 -11.71
C LEU A 344 -3.12 -1.43 -10.64
N TRP A 345 -2.46 -2.52 -10.23
CA TRP A 345 -2.90 -3.36 -9.11
C TRP A 345 -3.05 -2.54 -7.82
N MET A 346 -2.07 -1.69 -7.50
CA MET A 346 -2.10 -0.85 -6.30
C MET A 346 -3.35 0.04 -6.26
N LEU A 347 -3.71 0.63 -7.41
CA LEU A 347 -4.90 1.45 -7.56
C LEU A 347 -6.17 0.62 -7.42
N ASP A 348 -6.26 -0.52 -8.11
CA ASP A 348 -7.40 -1.42 -8.02
C ASP A 348 -7.65 -1.88 -6.57
N TYR A 349 -6.59 -2.36 -5.93
CA TYR A 349 -6.60 -2.83 -4.55
C TYR A 349 -7.03 -1.74 -3.57
N SER A 350 -6.47 -0.54 -3.71
CA SER A 350 -6.78 0.55 -2.78
C SER A 350 -8.19 1.08 -2.97
N LEU A 351 -8.64 1.25 -4.21
CA LEU A 351 -9.99 1.73 -4.48
C LEU A 351 -11.06 0.69 -4.09
N THR A 352 -10.80 -0.61 -4.31
CA THR A 352 -11.63 -1.70 -3.75
C THR A 352 -11.64 -1.65 -2.22
N GLY A 353 -10.49 -1.45 -1.57
CA GLY A 353 -10.41 -1.28 -0.12
C GLY A 353 -11.25 -0.11 0.39
N ALA A 354 -11.24 1.02 -0.31
CA ALA A 354 -12.04 2.19 0.05
C ALA A 354 -13.55 1.93 -0.04
N THR A 355 -14.02 1.18 -1.06
CA THR A 355 -15.46 0.90 -1.22
C THR A 355 -16.02 0.02 -0.10
N VAL A 356 -15.19 -0.80 0.55
CA VAL A 356 -15.58 -1.59 1.73
C VAL A 356 -15.28 -0.91 3.06
N GLY A 357 -14.79 0.32 3.06
CA GLY A 357 -14.64 1.16 4.25
C GLY A 357 -13.27 1.13 4.93
N MET A 358 -12.21 0.71 4.24
CA MET A 358 -10.82 0.90 4.72
C MET A 358 -10.49 2.39 4.82
N ASP A 359 -9.86 2.81 5.92
CA ASP A 359 -9.47 4.21 6.13
C ASP A 359 -8.08 4.53 5.56
N GLY A 360 -7.27 3.53 5.19
CA GLY A 360 -5.96 3.74 4.61
C GLY A 360 -5.20 2.45 4.33
N LEU A 361 -4.31 2.50 3.34
CA LEU A 361 -3.41 1.42 2.94
C LEU A 361 -1.99 1.98 2.82
N TYR A 362 -1.06 1.44 3.59
CA TYR A 362 0.30 1.94 3.71
C TYR A 362 1.27 1.00 3.01
N PHE A 363 1.68 1.37 1.80
CA PHE A 363 2.54 0.53 0.96
C PHE A 363 3.95 0.47 1.53
N HIS A 364 4.51 -0.72 1.75
CA HIS A 364 5.79 -0.88 2.43
C HIS A 364 6.99 -0.57 1.53
N ASN A 365 8.00 0.08 2.11
CA ASN A 365 9.14 0.69 1.43
C ASN A 365 10.41 0.50 2.23
N GLY A 366 11.53 0.40 1.52
CA GLY A 366 12.87 0.31 2.08
C GLY A 366 13.92 0.52 1.01
N VAL A 367 15.19 0.37 1.36
CA VAL A 367 16.29 0.51 0.41
C VAL A 367 16.53 -0.82 -0.29
N GLY A 368 16.45 -0.83 -1.62
CA GLY A 368 16.69 -2.02 -2.44
C GLY A 368 15.47 -2.93 -2.60
N PHE A 369 14.30 -2.57 -2.07
CA PHE A 369 13.10 -3.39 -2.19
C PHE A 369 12.41 -3.17 -3.55
N PRO A 370 12.25 -4.19 -4.41
CA PRO A 370 11.56 -4.06 -5.69
C PRO A 370 10.18 -3.41 -5.62
N TYR A 371 9.44 -3.56 -4.53
CA TYR A 371 8.10 -3.00 -4.41
C TYR A 371 8.03 -1.54 -3.90
N SER A 372 9.18 -0.89 -3.67
CA SER A 372 9.18 0.46 -3.12
C SER A 372 8.63 1.43 -4.16
N ALA A 373 7.92 2.46 -3.71
CA ALA A 373 7.45 3.52 -4.59
C ALA A 373 8.62 4.26 -5.26
N TRP A 374 9.75 4.38 -4.55
CA TRP A 374 11.00 4.84 -5.15
C TRP A 374 12.20 4.28 -4.40
N GLN A 375 13.34 4.25 -5.09
CA GLN A 375 14.63 3.98 -4.51
C GLN A 375 15.24 5.32 -4.06
N PRO A 376 15.40 5.59 -2.75
CA PRO A 376 15.74 6.94 -2.27
C PRO A 376 17.22 7.29 -2.45
N ILE A 377 18.10 6.29 -2.54
CA ILE A 377 19.56 6.44 -2.66
C ILE A 377 20.10 5.44 -3.67
N ALA A 378 21.29 5.67 -4.23
CA ALA A 378 21.90 4.71 -5.13
C ALA A 378 22.22 3.38 -4.42
N VAL A 379 21.90 2.25 -5.07
CA VAL A 379 22.16 0.88 -4.56
C VAL A 379 22.71 0.04 -5.71
N ASN A 380 23.83 -0.65 -5.47
CA ASN A 380 24.45 -1.57 -6.44
C ASN A 380 24.62 -0.98 -7.84
N GLY A 381 25.02 0.30 -7.92
CA GLY A 381 25.22 1.03 -9.18
C GLY A 381 23.93 1.53 -9.86
N THR A 382 22.75 1.20 -9.32
CA THR A 382 21.47 1.77 -9.77
C THR A 382 21.23 3.08 -9.04
N ALA A 383 21.02 4.17 -9.78
CA ALA A 383 20.76 5.49 -9.21
C ALA A 383 19.43 5.54 -8.45
N ALA A 384 19.27 6.55 -7.60
CA ALA A 384 17.99 6.85 -6.98
C ALA A 384 16.95 7.21 -8.07
N HIS A 385 15.74 6.68 -7.97
CA HIS A 385 14.71 6.84 -9.01
C HIS A 385 13.31 6.53 -8.47
N ALA A 386 12.28 7.10 -9.09
CA ALA A 386 10.89 6.69 -8.88
C ALA A 386 10.60 5.35 -9.58
N SER A 387 9.81 4.49 -8.93
CA SER A 387 9.42 3.16 -9.42
C SER A 387 7.92 3.12 -9.75
N GLY A 388 7.43 1.96 -10.19
CA GLY A 388 6.03 1.79 -10.64
C GLY A 388 4.98 2.37 -9.70
N LEU A 389 5.01 2.01 -8.41
CA LEU A 389 3.98 2.42 -7.46
C LEU A 389 3.88 3.95 -7.29
N TYR A 390 4.97 4.70 -7.46
CA TYR A 390 4.93 6.16 -7.37
C TYR A 390 4.00 6.80 -8.39
N TYR A 391 3.87 6.23 -9.60
CA TYR A 391 2.92 6.72 -10.60
C TYR A 391 1.46 6.45 -10.21
N GLY A 392 1.20 5.39 -9.44
CA GLY A 392 -0.12 5.18 -8.85
C GLY A 392 -0.42 6.19 -7.73
N PHE A 393 0.58 6.62 -6.95
CA PHE A 393 0.41 7.74 -6.02
C PHE A 393 0.06 9.04 -6.74
N LEU A 394 0.69 9.34 -7.88
CA LEU A 394 0.34 10.53 -8.69
C LEU A 394 -1.11 10.48 -9.19
N LEU A 395 -1.55 9.34 -9.74
CA LEU A 395 -2.94 9.18 -10.17
C LEU A 395 -3.91 9.38 -9.01
N PHE A 396 -3.66 8.72 -7.87
CA PHE A 396 -4.54 8.85 -6.71
C PHE A 396 -4.56 10.29 -6.17
N ALA A 397 -3.41 10.98 -6.15
CA ALA A 397 -3.31 12.38 -5.74
C ALA A 397 -4.19 13.29 -6.61
N ASP A 398 -4.20 13.06 -7.92
CA ASP A 398 -5.07 13.79 -8.84
C ASP A 398 -6.55 13.35 -8.74
N LEU A 399 -6.83 12.08 -8.48
CA LEU A 399 -8.20 11.60 -8.21
C LEU A 399 -8.84 12.37 -7.07
N VAL A 400 -8.10 12.62 -5.99
CA VAL A 400 -8.58 13.34 -4.80
C VAL A 400 -8.37 14.85 -4.85
N SER A 401 -7.80 15.36 -5.95
CA SER A 401 -7.66 16.79 -6.23
C SER A 401 -9.02 17.42 -6.52
N ASN A 402 -9.21 18.67 -6.11
CA ASN A 402 -10.41 19.46 -6.37
C ASN A 402 -11.74 18.81 -5.92
N LEU A 403 -11.69 17.83 -5.01
CA LEU A 403 -12.87 17.27 -4.37
C LEU A 403 -13.26 18.08 -3.12
N GLY A 404 -14.54 17.98 -2.74
CA GLY A 404 -15.01 18.47 -1.44
C GLY A 404 -14.33 17.77 -0.25
N ARG A 405 -14.64 18.21 0.98
CA ARG A 405 -13.98 17.67 2.20
C ARG A 405 -14.31 16.21 2.48
N THR A 406 -15.48 15.74 2.06
CA THR A 406 -15.99 14.39 2.33
C THR A 406 -16.47 13.76 1.03
N PRO A 407 -15.55 13.42 0.11
CA PRO A 407 -15.93 12.68 -1.07
C PRO A 407 -16.30 11.24 -0.70
N GLU A 408 -17.06 10.60 -1.57
CA GLU A 408 -17.49 9.21 -1.41
C GLU A 408 -17.14 8.42 -2.66
N ILE A 409 -16.96 7.12 -2.52
CA ILE A 409 -16.57 6.20 -3.60
C ILE A 409 -17.47 4.97 -3.64
N SER A 410 -17.84 4.55 -4.84
CA SER A 410 -18.50 3.26 -5.09
C SER A 410 -17.80 2.52 -6.22
N SER A 411 -17.82 1.20 -6.20
CA SER A 411 -17.52 0.40 -7.41
C SER A 411 -18.72 0.41 -8.36
N ILE A 412 -18.48 0.08 -9.63
CA ILE A 412 -19.53 -0.17 -10.63
C ILE A 412 -19.45 -1.65 -11.03
N SER A 413 -19.74 -2.51 -10.07
CA SER A 413 -19.53 -3.96 -10.19
C SER A 413 -20.30 -4.64 -11.31
N SER A 414 -21.34 -4.00 -11.86
CA SER A 414 -22.06 -4.50 -13.03
C SER A 414 -21.24 -4.47 -14.33
N LEU A 415 -20.16 -3.68 -14.39
CA LEU A 415 -19.26 -3.55 -15.54
C LEU A 415 -17.90 -4.20 -15.29
N ASP A 416 -17.64 -4.65 -14.07
CA ASP A 416 -16.35 -5.23 -13.68
C ASP A 416 -16.19 -6.64 -14.26
N SER A 417 -14.95 -7.01 -14.55
CA SER A 417 -14.56 -8.34 -15.03
C SER A 417 -13.17 -8.67 -14.49
N THR A 418 -12.62 -9.85 -14.81
CA THR A 418 -11.24 -10.20 -14.43
C THR A 418 -10.22 -9.12 -14.81
N GLY A 419 -10.38 -8.48 -15.97
CA GLY A 419 -9.45 -7.47 -16.50
C GLY A 419 -9.98 -6.03 -16.50
N LEU A 420 -11.09 -5.75 -15.82
CA LEU A 420 -11.69 -4.40 -15.76
C LEU A 420 -12.20 -4.08 -14.37
N ALA A 421 -11.85 -2.88 -13.89
CA ALA A 421 -12.35 -2.32 -12.64
C ALA A 421 -12.84 -0.88 -12.85
N HIS A 422 -14.00 -0.55 -12.28
CA HIS A 422 -14.65 0.74 -12.43
C HIS A 422 -15.02 1.35 -11.07
N TYR A 423 -14.66 2.61 -10.86
CA TYR A 423 -14.91 3.34 -9.62
C TYR A 423 -15.49 4.71 -9.89
N ALA A 424 -16.60 5.05 -9.21
CA ALA A 424 -17.22 6.35 -9.26
C ALA A 424 -16.94 7.13 -7.97
N VAL A 425 -16.54 8.39 -8.11
CA VAL A 425 -16.30 9.31 -6.98
C VAL A 425 -17.35 10.42 -6.99
N TYR A 426 -17.98 10.63 -5.84
CA TYR A 426 -19.06 11.59 -5.66
C TYR A 426 -18.66 12.71 -4.68
N SER A 427 -19.30 13.85 -4.85
CA SER A 427 -19.38 14.87 -3.80
C SER A 427 -20.32 14.40 -2.68
N SER A 428 -20.25 15.05 -1.51
CA SER A 428 -21.14 14.81 -0.37
C SER A 428 -22.63 15.10 -0.64
N SER A 429 -22.95 15.68 -1.79
CA SER A 429 -24.32 15.88 -2.27
C SER A 429 -24.71 14.87 -3.35
N PHE A 430 -23.98 13.76 -3.44
CA PHE A 430 -24.20 12.63 -4.35
C PHE A 430 -24.08 12.98 -5.84
N ASN A 431 -23.43 14.10 -6.18
CA ASN A 431 -23.11 14.41 -7.57
C ASN A 431 -21.81 13.69 -7.98
N LEU A 432 -21.87 12.92 -9.06
CA LEU A 432 -20.69 12.30 -9.69
C LEU A 432 -19.66 13.39 -10.04
N GLN A 433 -18.41 13.19 -9.63
CA GLN A 433 -17.30 14.11 -9.86
C GLN A 433 -16.29 13.51 -10.84
N LYS A 434 -15.83 12.29 -10.56
CA LYS A 434 -14.82 11.59 -11.35
C LYS A 434 -15.20 10.12 -11.54
N LEU A 435 -14.77 9.54 -12.64
CA LEU A 435 -14.80 8.10 -12.89
C LEU A 435 -13.36 7.61 -13.10
N VAL A 436 -13.02 6.49 -12.47
CA VAL A 436 -11.75 5.80 -12.70
C VAL A 436 -12.06 4.47 -13.38
N ILE A 437 -11.41 4.22 -14.51
CA ILE A 437 -11.50 2.93 -15.21
C ILE A 437 -10.07 2.38 -15.33
N LEU A 438 -9.89 1.13 -14.91
CA LEU A 438 -8.63 0.41 -15.02
C LEU A 438 -8.82 -0.73 -16.01
N ASN A 439 -8.06 -0.69 -17.10
CA ASN A 439 -7.93 -1.83 -17.99
C ASN A 439 -6.72 -2.66 -17.56
N LEU A 440 -7.02 -3.72 -16.80
CA LEU A 440 -6.05 -4.61 -16.18
C LEU A 440 -5.64 -5.76 -17.12
N ASP A 441 -6.11 -5.78 -18.38
CA ASP A 441 -5.67 -6.76 -19.35
C ASP A 441 -4.13 -6.76 -19.47
N TYR A 442 -3.53 -7.91 -19.19
CA TYR A 442 -2.08 -8.09 -19.16
C TYR A 442 -1.48 -8.07 -20.56
N ILE A 443 -0.42 -7.27 -20.73
CA ILE A 443 0.41 -7.22 -21.92
C ILE A 443 1.89 -7.24 -21.52
N ASN A 444 2.66 -8.14 -22.14
CA ASN A 444 4.09 -8.31 -21.89
C ASN A 444 4.98 -7.48 -22.85
N GLY A 445 4.38 -6.69 -23.73
CA GLY A 445 5.07 -5.89 -24.74
C GLY A 445 5.44 -6.63 -26.04
N THR A 446 5.15 -7.93 -26.16
CA THR A 446 5.35 -8.67 -27.42
C THR A 446 4.08 -8.69 -28.29
N ASN A 447 2.92 -8.61 -27.66
CA ASN A 447 1.63 -8.57 -28.35
C ASN A 447 1.17 -7.12 -28.58
N PRO A 448 0.44 -6.84 -29.67
CA PRO A 448 -0.20 -5.54 -29.87
C PRO A 448 -1.09 -5.17 -28.69
N ARG A 449 -1.09 -3.89 -28.32
CA ARG A 449 -2.03 -3.37 -27.33
C ARG A 449 -3.45 -3.43 -27.89
N THR A 450 -4.33 -4.11 -27.16
CA THR A 450 -5.78 -4.07 -27.41
C THR A 450 -6.39 -2.86 -26.70
N TYR A 451 -7.53 -2.40 -27.18
CA TYR A 451 -8.23 -1.23 -26.66
C TYR A 451 -9.69 -1.57 -26.37
N LYS A 452 -10.23 -0.98 -25.32
CA LYS A 452 -11.65 -1.02 -24.99
C LYS A 452 -12.22 0.40 -25.01
N THR A 453 -13.36 0.62 -25.67
CA THR A 453 -14.02 1.94 -25.65
C THR A 453 -15.18 1.96 -24.68
N PHE A 454 -15.33 3.10 -23.99
CA PHE A 454 -16.34 3.31 -22.96
C PHE A 454 -17.12 4.58 -23.28
N ASP A 455 -18.43 4.45 -23.55
CA ASP A 455 -19.33 5.60 -23.68
C ASP A 455 -19.77 6.05 -22.28
N VAL A 456 -19.26 7.21 -21.87
CA VAL A 456 -19.60 7.86 -20.59
C VAL A 456 -20.57 9.04 -20.77
N SER A 457 -21.14 9.20 -21.97
CA SER A 457 -21.95 10.36 -22.33
C SER A 457 -23.27 10.45 -21.54
N SER A 458 -23.83 9.31 -21.12
CA SER A 458 -24.98 9.26 -20.20
C SER A 458 -24.64 9.84 -18.83
N GLU A 459 -23.38 9.73 -18.41
CA GLU A 459 -22.95 10.07 -17.05
C GLU A 459 -22.43 11.51 -16.96
N PHE A 460 -21.55 11.89 -17.88
CA PHE A 460 -20.87 13.19 -17.89
C PHE A 460 -21.31 14.13 -19.01
N GLY A 461 -22.07 13.66 -19.99
CA GLY A 461 -22.28 14.37 -21.26
C GLY A 461 -21.18 14.07 -22.28
N LYS A 462 -21.31 14.62 -23.48
CA LYS A 462 -20.39 14.32 -24.59
C LYS A 462 -19.00 14.92 -24.44
N HIS A 463 -18.86 15.98 -23.64
CA HIS A 463 -17.60 16.67 -23.44
C HIS A 463 -16.98 16.24 -22.12
N VAL A 464 -15.90 15.46 -22.20
CA VAL A 464 -15.17 14.96 -21.04
C VAL A 464 -13.67 15.23 -21.18
N THR A 465 -13.01 15.32 -20.04
CA THR A 465 -11.54 15.36 -19.95
C THR A 465 -11.01 14.03 -19.44
N VAL A 466 -9.88 13.59 -19.99
CA VAL A 466 -9.23 12.32 -19.61
C VAL A 466 -7.76 12.55 -19.31
N LYS A 467 -7.27 12.01 -18.19
CA LYS A 467 -5.85 11.88 -17.85
C LYS A 467 -5.51 10.40 -17.66
N ARG A 468 -4.30 9.99 -18.05
CA ARG A 468 -3.91 8.58 -18.13
C ARG A 468 -2.67 8.25 -17.34
N LEU A 469 -2.71 7.10 -16.67
CA LEU A 469 -1.53 6.32 -16.29
C LEU A 469 -1.27 5.28 -17.39
N SER A 470 -0.13 5.36 -18.05
CA SER A 470 0.24 4.45 -19.15
C SER A 470 1.76 4.22 -19.19
N GLY A 471 2.17 3.29 -20.04
CA GLY A 471 3.55 2.89 -20.30
C GLY A 471 3.57 1.86 -21.42
N SER A 472 4.75 1.33 -21.79
CA SER A 472 4.85 0.44 -22.96
C SER A 472 4.11 -0.91 -22.82
N SER A 473 4.05 -1.46 -21.61
CA SER A 473 3.44 -2.76 -21.30
C SER A 473 3.21 -2.92 -19.78
N SER A 474 2.52 -3.98 -19.33
CA SER A 474 2.35 -4.26 -17.90
C SER A 474 3.69 -4.45 -17.18
N ILE A 475 4.67 -5.06 -17.85
CA ILE A 475 6.02 -5.33 -17.29
C ILE A 475 6.95 -4.10 -17.34
N ALA A 476 6.49 -2.97 -17.89
CA ALA A 476 7.33 -1.78 -17.99
C ALA A 476 7.74 -1.31 -16.60
N THR A 477 9.04 -1.14 -16.38
CA THR A 477 9.62 -0.58 -15.14
C THR A 477 10.15 0.84 -15.33
N GLN A 478 10.12 1.34 -16.57
CA GLN A 478 10.57 2.66 -16.98
C GLN A 478 9.65 3.21 -18.07
N GLY A 479 9.68 4.53 -18.27
CA GLY A 479 8.84 5.20 -19.27
C GLY A 479 7.35 5.16 -18.94
N LEU A 480 7.01 4.94 -17.67
CA LEU A 480 5.65 5.14 -17.17
C LEU A 480 5.34 6.64 -17.18
N THR A 481 4.10 6.98 -17.44
CA THR A 481 3.64 8.38 -17.45
C THR A 481 2.35 8.53 -16.67
N TRP A 482 2.21 9.63 -15.95
CA TRP A 482 0.93 10.14 -15.47
C TRP A 482 0.61 11.43 -16.21
N ALA A 483 -0.55 11.48 -16.88
CA ALA A 483 -0.96 12.60 -17.74
C ALA A 483 0.15 13.02 -18.73
N GLY A 484 0.85 12.05 -19.34
CA GLY A 484 1.93 12.29 -20.29
C GLY A 484 3.27 12.73 -19.68
N GLN A 485 3.37 12.85 -18.35
CA GLN A 485 4.60 13.28 -17.66
C GLN A 485 5.36 12.11 -17.03
N THR A 486 6.69 12.18 -17.10
CA THR A 486 7.64 11.26 -16.44
C THR A 486 8.28 11.93 -15.23
N VAL A 487 8.90 11.15 -14.36
CA VAL A 487 9.70 11.64 -13.23
C VAL A 487 11.18 11.62 -13.61
N ASP A 488 11.88 12.73 -13.47
CA ASP A 488 13.33 12.79 -13.69
C ASP A 488 14.14 12.28 -12.48
N GLU A 489 15.46 12.21 -12.63
CA GLU A 489 16.41 11.78 -11.59
C GLU A 489 16.42 12.66 -10.32
N ASN A 490 15.88 13.88 -10.41
CA ASN A 490 15.75 14.82 -9.29
C ASN A 490 14.32 14.82 -8.71
N GLY A 491 13.44 13.96 -9.22
CA GLY A 491 12.06 13.82 -8.79
C GLY A 491 11.08 14.81 -9.43
N HIS A 492 11.47 15.64 -10.38
CA HIS A 492 10.54 16.57 -11.03
C HIS A 492 9.66 15.86 -12.06
N LEU A 493 8.39 16.28 -12.14
CA LEU A 493 7.54 15.93 -13.28
C LEU A 493 8.05 16.65 -14.53
N THR A 494 8.31 15.89 -15.58
CA THR A 494 8.89 16.34 -16.85
C THR A 494 8.00 15.96 -18.02
N GLY A 495 8.03 16.76 -19.08
CA GLY A 495 7.09 16.66 -20.20
C GLY A 495 5.87 17.55 -20.02
N ALA A 496 5.08 17.69 -21.09
CA ALA A 496 3.84 18.46 -21.05
C ALA A 496 2.74 17.64 -20.39
N GLU A 497 1.98 18.26 -19.49
CA GLU A 497 0.74 17.65 -19.01
C GLU A 497 -0.25 17.50 -20.17
N VAL A 498 -0.78 16.30 -20.32
CA VAL A 498 -1.75 15.93 -21.34
C VAL A 498 -3.11 15.73 -20.67
N ILE A 499 -4.04 16.63 -21.00
CA ILE A 499 -5.47 16.52 -20.68
C ILE A 499 -6.20 16.31 -22.01
N GLU A 500 -6.62 15.08 -22.26
CA GLU A 500 -7.36 14.73 -23.47
C GLU A 500 -8.77 15.32 -23.41
N LYS A 501 -9.21 15.94 -24.51
CA LYS A 501 -10.57 16.45 -24.66
C LYS A 501 -11.34 15.52 -25.59
N VAL A 502 -12.31 14.81 -25.04
CA VAL A 502 -13.20 13.92 -25.79
C VAL A 502 -14.54 14.63 -25.98
N THR A 503 -15.08 14.62 -27.21
CA THR A 503 -16.24 15.43 -27.60
C THR A 503 -17.50 14.65 -27.96
N ASP A 504 -17.42 13.33 -28.03
CA ASP A 504 -18.53 12.41 -28.22
C ASP A 504 -18.89 11.61 -26.96
N GLY A 505 -18.07 11.72 -25.91
CA GLY A 505 -18.20 10.98 -24.65
C GLY A 505 -17.64 9.56 -24.71
N VAL A 506 -16.96 9.16 -25.80
CA VAL A 506 -16.42 7.81 -25.97
C VAL A 506 -14.92 7.80 -25.70
N VAL A 507 -14.52 7.15 -24.60
CA VAL A 507 -13.14 7.08 -24.15
C VAL A 507 -12.54 5.72 -24.52
N SER A 508 -11.49 5.70 -25.34
CA SER A 508 -10.70 4.48 -25.61
C SER A 508 -9.64 4.29 -24.54
N ILE A 509 -9.48 3.08 -24.01
CA ILE A 509 -8.52 2.72 -22.96
C ILE A 509 -7.76 1.46 -23.39
N GLY A 510 -6.45 1.56 -23.51
CA GLY A 510 -5.58 0.45 -23.86
C GLY A 510 -5.39 -0.53 -22.71
N SER A 511 -5.07 -1.79 -23.02
CA SER A 511 -4.69 -2.79 -22.01
C SER A 511 -3.49 -2.32 -21.21
N SER A 512 -3.53 -2.50 -19.87
CA SER A 512 -2.58 -1.90 -18.93
C SER A 512 -2.54 -0.37 -18.97
N GLU A 513 -3.72 0.25 -18.85
CA GLU A 513 -3.88 1.68 -18.60
C GLU A 513 -4.92 1.91 -17.50
N ALA A 514 -4.78 3.03 -16.80
CA ALA A 514 -5.83 3.57 -15.94
C ALA A 514 -6.12 5.01 -16.35
N VAL A 515 -7.39 5.41 -16.27
CA VAL A 515 -7.82 6.77 -16.61
C VAL A 515 -8.65 7.40 -15.50
N ILE A 516 -8.51 8.72 -15.36
CA ILE A 516 -9.49 9.56 -14.65
C ILE A 516 -10.28 10.30 -15.71
N ILE A 517 -11.61 10.22 -15.61
CA ILE A 517 -12.57 10.87 -16.51
C ILE A 517 -13.41 11.86 -15.71
N GLU A 518 -13.52 13.08 -16.21
CA GLU A 518 -14.31 14.17 -15.61
C GLU A 518 -15.12 14.90 -16.69
N ARG A 519 -16.17 15.63 -16.29
CA ARG A 519 -16.88 16.52 -17.20
C ARG A 519 -15.97 17.68 -17.62
N ALA A 520 -15.91 17.98 -18.91
CA ALA A 520 -15.29 19.22 -19.39
C ALA A 520 -16.22 20.40 -19.10
N TYR A 521 -15.74 21.41 -18.38
CA TYR A 521 -16.46 22.66 -18.10
C TYR A 521 -16.35 23.67 -19.24
#